data_AF-A0A812XRV6-F1
#
_entry.id   AF-A0A812XRV6-F1
#
_cell.length_a   1.000
_cell.length_b   1.000
_cell.length_c   1.000
_cell.angle_alpha   90.00
_cell.angle_beta   90.00
_cell.angle_gamma   90.00
#
_symmetry.space_group_name_H-M   'P 1'
#
loop_
_entity.id
_entity.type
_entity.pdbx_description
1 polymer ?
#
loop_
_entity_poly.entity_id
_entity_poly.type
_entity_poly.pdbx_seq_one_letter_code
_entity_poly.pdbx_strand_id
1 'polypeptide(L)'
;MWKVADLKSELEATELLLKTRPDIEKIKSGLVTQLKHKLLNMTEIPAAELVELYNLFQSSSLPEDVRKEMLDVLDNKAATANNCETSAGKLCLVPQTLTTLQNYITASDISLCEKGSMWAGTEVFASRLRKLGVVSMKECTKKICVALLVHFEVERTNTIPPGDTVYALAEHMLQALKMSSTTVPADAKSLRRYPASPWQLDAKHFAASYGEEVPVSRDFPRLAQIMVNHSPVRSSSSLVSEGAKNAGKVGKQSADRGQQHQLVAQ
;
A
#
# COMPACT_ATOMS: atom_id res chain seq x y z
N MET A 1 -14.10 -13.69 6.55
CA MET A 1 -12.93 -13.77 7.44
C MET A 1 -13.19 -14.93 8.38
N TRP A 2 -12.34 -15.95 8.38
CA TRP A 2 -12.52 -17.16 9.18
C TRP A 2 -12.13 -16.90 10.64
N LYS A 3 -12.92 -17.43 11.58
CA LYS A 3 -12.65 -17.35 13.03
C LYS A 3 -12.20 -18.71 13.56
N VAL A 4 -11.59 -18.72 14.76
CA VAL A 4 -11.19 -19.95 15.46
C VAL A 4 -12.36 -20.93 15.62
N ALA A 5 -13.56 -20.43 15.91
CA ALA A 5 -14.78 -21.24 16.01
C ALA A 5 -15.13 -21.98 14.70
N ASP A 6 -14.87 -21.36 13.55
CA ASP A 6 -15.11 -21.97 12.23
C ASP A 6 -14.11 -23.12 11.99
N LEU A 7 -12.85 -22.93 12.38
CA LEU A 7 -11.82 -23.98 12.28
C LEU A 7 -12.06 -25.13 13.24
N LYS A 8 -12.52 -24.84 14.46
CA LYS A 8 -12.89 -25.86 15.43
C LYS A 8 -13.99 -26.77 14.88
N SER A 9 -15.06 -26.17 14.34
CA SER A 9 -16.17 -26.91 13.75
C SER A 9 -15.71 -27.77 12.55
N GLU A 10 -14.82 -27.22 11.71
CA GLU A 10 -14.27 -27.95 10.56
C GLU A 10 -13.36 -29.12 11.00
N LEU A 11 -12.55 -28.92 12.03
CA LEU A 11 -11.66 -29.95 12.57
C LEU A 11 -12.49 -31.11 13.13
N GLU A 12 -13.51 -30.83 13.93
CA GLU A 12 -14.42 -31.84 14.48
C GLU A 12 -15.12 -32.63 13.37
N ALA A 13 -15.59 -31.95 12.32
CA ALA A 13 -16.20 -32.60 11.16
C ALA A 13 -15.19 -33.47 10.38
N THR A 14 -13.95 -32.98 10.22
CA THR A 14 -12.86 -33.71 9.55
C THR A 14 -12.52 -34.99 10.31
N GLU A 15 -12.39 -34.91 11.64
CA GLU A 15 -12.12 -36.07 12.48
C GLU A 15 -13.24 -37.11 12.41
N LEU A 16 -14.50 -36.67 12.43
CA LEU A 16 -15.65 -37.57 12.31
C LEU A 16 -15.66 -38.29 10.96
N LEU A 17 -15.36 -37.59 9.87
CA LEU A 17 -15.30 -38.17 8.53
C LEU A 17 -14.15 -39.18 8.40
N LEU A 18 -12.98 -38.86 8.95
CA LEU A 18 -11.82 -39.76 8.97
C LEU A 18 -12.07 -41.02 9.80
N LYS A 19 -12.79 -40.90 10.92
CA LYS A 19 -13.23 -42.07 11.72
C LYS A 19 -14.25 -42.94 10.97
N THR A 20 -15.14 -42.32 10.20
CA THR A 20 -16.23 -43.02 9.51
C THR A 20 -15.75 -43.73 8.22
N ARG A 21 -14.72 -43.21 7.57
CA ARG A 21 -14.16 -43.71 6.30
C ARG A 21 -12.62 -43.62 6.27
N PRO A 22 -11.90 -44.41 7.08
CA PRO A 22 -10.45 -44.33 7.19
C PRO A 22 -9.69 -44.74 5.92
N ASP A 23 -10.27 -45.62 5.09
CA ASP A 23 -9.57 -46.24 3.95
C ASP A 23 -9.57 -45.41 2.66
N ILE A 24 -10.20 -44.22 2.67
CA ILE A 24 -10.33 -43.38 1.48
C ILE A 24 -9.29 -42.25 1.53
N GLU A 25 -8.08 -42.55 1.10
CA GLU A 25 -6.94 -41.60 1.05
C GLU A 25 -7.27 -40.30 0.29
N LYS A 26 -8.11 -40.37 -0.75
CA LYS A 26 -8.57 -39.17 -1.47
C LYS A 26 -9.39 -38.21 -0.60
N ILE A 27 -10.23 -38.74 0.29
CA ILE A 27 -11.04 -37.93 1.21
C ILE A 27 -10.13 -37.33 2.29
N LYS A 28 -9.19 -38.12 2.82
CA LYS A 28 -8.18 -37.64 3.77
C LYS A 28 -7.38 -36.46 3.19
N SER A 29 -6.82 -36.62 1.99
CA SER A 29 -6.01 -35.56 1.35
C SER A 29 -6.83 -34.29 1.06
N GLY A 30 -8.09 -34.42 0.63
CA GLY A 30 -8.96 -33.28 0.35
C GLY A 30 -9.32 -32.49 1.60
N LEU A 31 -9.73 -33.18 2.67
CA LEU A 31 -10.11 -32.54 3.94
C LEU A 31 -8.92 -31.83 4.60
N VAL A 32 -7.75 -32.48 4.59
CA VAL A 32 -6.50 -31.89 5.11
C VAL A 32 -6.10 -30.66 4.30
N THR A 33 -6.20 -30.70 2.97
CA THR A 33 -5.92 -29.55 2.10
C THR A 33 -6.87 -28.38 2.39
N GLN A 34 -8.15 -28.67 2.61
CA GLN A 34 -9.14 -27.65 2.92
C GLN A 34 -8.90 -26.99 4.28
N LEU A 35 -8.57 -27.78 5.30
CA LEU A 35 -8.23 -27.28 6.64
C LEU A 35 -6.97 -26.41 6.60
N LYS A 36 -5.92 -26.87 5.91
CA LYS A 36 -4.68 -26.10 5.67
C LYS A 36 -4.96 -24.79 4.95
N HIS A 37 -5.78 -24.82 3.91
CA HIS A 37 -6.15 -23.64 3.15
C HIS A 37 -6.89 -22.61 4.01
N LYS A 38 -7.82 -23.05 4.87
CA LYS A 38 -8.51 -22.16 5.82
C LYS A 38 -7.53 -21.53 6.81
N LEU A 39 -6.64 -22.35 7.39
CA LEU A 39 -5.59 -21.89 8.30
C LEU A 39 -4.71 -20.82 7.64
N LEU A 40 -4.16 -21.10 6.46
CA LEU A 40 -3.29 -20.17 5.71
C LEU A 40 -3.96 -18.81 5.43
N ASN A 41 -5.26 -18.81 5.13
CA ASN A 41 -6.02 -17.60 4.81
C ASN A 41 -6.54 -16.82 6.03
N MET A 42 -6.22 -17.24 7.26
CA MET A 42 -6.41 -16.39 8.44
C MET A 42 -5.34 -15.29 8.43
N THR A 43 -5.78 -14.05 8.23
CA THR A 43 -4.89 -12.89 8.03
C THR A 43 -4.26 -12.36 9.31
N GLU A 44 -4.97 -12.45 10.44
CA GLU A 44 -4.52 -11.94 11.74
C GLU A 44 -5.02 -12.91 12.83
N ILE A 45 -4.09 -13.57 13.53
CA ILE A 45 -4.41 -14.47 14.64
C ILE A 45 -3.77 -13.86 15.90
N PRO A 46 -4.56 -13.26 16.81
CA PRO A 46 -4.06 -12.78 18.09
C PRO A 46 -3.37 -13.89 18.89
N ALA A 47 -2.41 -13.56 19.75
CA ALA A 47 -1.67 -14.54 20.54
C ALA A 47 -2.58 -15.47 21.38
N ALA A 48 -3.68 -14.95 21.92
CA ALA A 48 -4.66 -15.74 22.67
C ALA A 48 -5.37 -16.78 21.78
N GLU A 49 -5.75 -16.38 20.56
CA GLU A 49 -6.38 -17.27 19.58
C GLU A 49 -5.39 -18.29 19.01
N LEU A 50 -4.12 -17.92 18.89
CA LEU A 50 -3.05 -18.82 18.46
C LEU A 50 -2.81 -19.93 19.49
N VAL A 51 -2.81 -19.60 20.79
CA VAL A 51 -2.73 -20.60 21.87
C VAL A 51 -3.95 -21.53 21.85
N GLU A 52 -5.14 -21.00 21.58
CA GLU A 52 -6.34 -21.82 21.43
C GLU A 52 -6.22 -22.80 20.26
N LEU A 53 -5.70 -22.36 19.12
CA LEU A 53 -5.45 -23.21 17.96
C LEU A 53 -4.39 -24.27 18.24
N TYR A 54 -3.30 -23.94 18.94
CA TYR A 54 -2.29 -24.93 19.36
C TYR A 54 -2.92 -26.04 20.21
N ASN A 55 -3.71 -25.67 21.21
CA ASN A 55 -4.40 -26.63 22.08
C ASN A 55 -5.40 -27.49 21.29
N LEU A 56 -6.10 -26.89 20.33
CA LEU A 56 -7.07 -27.56 19.48
C LEU A 56 -6.41 -28.64 18.60
N PHE A 57 -5.29 -28.33 17.93
CA PHE A 57 -4.56 -29.32 17.13
C PHE A 57 -3.82 -30.35 17.99
N GLN A 58 -3.32 -29.97 19.16
CA GLN A 58 -2.68 -30.92 20.09
C GLN A 58 -3.68 -31.92 20.67
N SER A 59 -4.93 -31.50 20.95
CA SER A 59 -5.99 -32.37 21.44
C SER A 59 -6.75 -33.13 20.34
N SER A 60 -6.48 -32.83 19.07
CA SER A 60 -7.13 -33.47 17.92
C SER A 60 -6.88 -34.99 17.85
N SER A 61 -7.78 -35.71 17.20
CA SER A 61 -7.59 -37.13 16.85
C SER A 61 -7.03 -37.34 15.43
N LEU A 62 -6.49 -36.27 14.82
CA LEU A 62 -5.87 -36.33 13.50
C LEU A 62 -4.59 -37.19 13.49
N PRO A 63 -4.25 -37.78 12.32
CA PRO A 63 -2.96 -38.43 12.11
C PRO A 63 -1.77 -37.52 12.44
N GLU A 64 -0.68 -38.10 12.95
CA GLU A 64 0.48 -37.36 13.46
C GLU A 64 1.16 -36.50 12.39
N ASP A 65 1.26 -37.01 11.17
CA ASP A 65 1.77 -36.33 9.98
C ASP A 65 0.96 -35.06 9.67
N VAL A 66 -0.36 -35.17 9.66
CA VAL A 66 -1.29 -34.06 9.40
C VAL A 66 -1.23 -33.03 10.54
N ARG A 67 -1.21 -33.50 11.78
CA ARG A 67 -1.13 -32.63 12.95
C ARG A 67 0.14 -31.79 12.93
N LYS A 68 1.29 -32.44 12.65
CA LYS A 68 2.57 -31.76 12.51
C LYS A 68 2.54 -30.71 11.39
N GLU A 69 1.95 -31.03 10.25
CA GLU A 69 1.79 -30.08 9.14
C GLU A 69 0.96 -28.84 9.53
N MET A 70 -0.11 -29.00 10.32
CA MET A 70 -0.93 -27.86 10.79
C MET A 70 -0.19 -27.02 11.84
N LEU A 71 0.55 -27.68 12.74
CA LEU A 71 1.39 -27.00 13.73
C LEU A 71 2.51 -26.22 13.05
N ASP A 72 3.17 -26.77 12.03
CA ASP A 72 4.18 -26.06 11.24
C ASP A 72 3.58 -24.80 10.57
N VAL A 73 2.33 -24.84 10.10
CA VAL A 73 1.66 -23.66 9.54
C VAL A 73 1.37 -22.61 10.62
N LEU A 74 0.98 -23.04 11.83
CA LEU A 74 0.80 -22.14 12.98
C LEU A 74 2.12 -21.54 13.44
N ASP A 75 3.19 -22.33 13.50
CA ASP A 75 4.54 -21.88 13.86
C ASP A 75 5.07 -20.85 12.87
N ASN A 76 4.87 -21.10 11.57
CA ASN A 76 5.20 -20.12 10.54
C ASN A 76 4.39 -18.84 10.70
N LYS A 77 3.11 -18.91 11.07
CA LYS A 77 2.30 -17.73 11.38
C LYS A 77 2.74 -17.01 12.65
N ALA A 78 3.16 -17.73 13.68
CA ALA A 78 3.68 -17.17 14.93
C ALA A 78 5.04 -16.49 14.71
N ALA A 79 5.93 -17.14 13.97
CA ALA A 79 7.25 -16.61 13.62
C ALA A 79 7.14 -15.40 12.67
N THR A 80 6.19 -15.45 11.74
CA THR A 80 5.89 -14.29 10.88
C THR A 80 5.05 -13.23 11.58
N ALA A 81 4.37 -13.51 12.70
CA ALA A 81 3.74 -12.47 13.53
C ALA A 81 4.79 -11.58 14.21
N ASN A 82 5.96 -12.14 14.55
CA ASN A 82 7.11 -11.39 15.07
C ASN A 82 7.94 -10.70 13.98
N ASN A 83 7.89 -11.22 12.74
CA ASN A 83 8.42 -10.55 11.55
C ASN A 83 7.34 -9.77 10.79
N CYS A 84 6.16 -9.60 11.39
CA CYS A 84 5.11 -8.81 10.81
C CYS A 84 5.43 -7.36 11.13
N GLU A 85 5.35 -6.53 10.09
CA GLU A 85 5.34 -5.08 10.14
C GLU A 85 4.14 -4.51 10.95
N THR A 86 3.50 -5.33 11.79
CA THR A 86 2.41 -5.01 12.73
C THR A 86 2.81 -5.37 14.17
N SER A 87 4.07 -5.16 14.54
CA SER A 87 4.37 -4.88 15.96
C SER A 87 3.73 -3.54 16.32
N ALA A 88 3.10 -3.47 17.48
CA ALA A 88 2.51 -2.25 18.07
C ALA A 88 3.54 -1.13 18.39
N GLY A 89 4.66 -1.08 17.65
CA GLY A 89 5.72 -0.08 17.75
C GLY A 89 6.34 0.34 16.41
N LYS A 90 5.86 -0.16 15.26
CA LYS A 90 6.19 0.42 13.95
C LYS A 90 4.91 0.66 13.15
N LEU A 91 4.43 1.90 13.17
CA LEU A 91 3.51 2.44 12.16
C LEU A 91 4.21 2.42 10.80
N CYS A 92 4.26 1.26 10.14
CA CYS A 92 4.71 1.20 8.75
C CYS A 92 3.59 1.79 7.89
N LEU A 93 3.81 3.00 7.37
CA LEU A 93 2.87 3.67 6.47
C LEU A 93 2.72 2.85 5.20
N VAL A 94 1.66 2.04 5.12
CA VAL A 94 1.34 1.23 3.94
C VAL A 94 1.12 2.17 2.74
N PRO A 95 1.94 2.10 1.68
CA PRO A 95 1.80 3.00 0.54
C PRO A 95 0.47 2.81 -0.19
N GLN A 96 -0.25 3.91 -0.39
CA GLN A 96 -1.57 3.93 -1.02
C GLN A 96 -1.49 4.01 -2.55
N THR A 97 -2.54 3.51 -3.20
CA THR A 97 -2.70 3.53 -4.67
C THR A 97 -3.87 4.44 -5.07
N LEU A 98 -3.56 5.53 -5.74
CA LEU A 98 -4.48 6.38 -6.52
C LEU A 98 -3.87 6.60 -7.90
N THR A 99 -4.52 6.11 -8.96
CA THR A 99 -4.02 6.20 -10.35
C THR A 99 -4.81 7.18 -11.21
N THR A 100 -5.93 7.69 -10.69
CA THR A 100 -6.85 8.59 -11.39
C THR A 100 -6.94 9.94 -10.70
N LEU A 101 -5.81 10.47 -10.18
CA LEU A 101 -5.78 11.74 -9.43
C LEU A 101 -6.44 12.90 -10.17
N GLN A 102 -6.42 12.91 -11.51
CA GLN A 102 -7.10 13.90 -12.33
C GLN A 102 -8.61 14.01 -12.06
N ASN A 103 -9.23 12.94 -11.55
CA ASN A 103 -10.65 12.93 -11.18
C ASN A 103 -10.90 13.46 -9.76
N TYR A 104 -9.85 13.66 -8.96
CA TYR A 104 -9.94 13.97 -7.53
C TYR A 104 -9.58 15.41 -7.17
N ILE A 105 -9.01 16.15 -8.12
CA ILE A 105 -8.60 17.55 -7.93
C ILE A 105 -9.79 18.50 -8.09
N THR A 106 -9.78 19.60 -7.35
CA THR A 106 -10.83 20.63 -7.39
C THR A 106 -10.46 21.76 -8.34
N ALA A 107 -11.42 22.66 -8.61
CA ALA A 107 -11.16 23.86 -9.42
C ALA A 107 -10.04 24.73 -8.83
N SER A 108 -9.96 24.81 -7.50
CA SER A 108 -8.94 25.56 -6.77
C SER A 108 -7.55 24.97 -6.99
N ASP A 109 -7.41 23.65 -6.83
CA ASP A 109 -6.14 22.94 -7.07
C ASP A 109 -5.65 23.19 -8.50
N ILE A 110 -6.55 23.06 -9.47
CA ILE A 110 -6.27 23.29 -10.89
C ILE A 110 -5.78 24.72 -11.12
N SER A 111 -6.50 25.73 -10.61
CA SER A 111 -6.10 27.13 -10.81
C SER A 111 -4.73 27.44 -10.20
N LEU A 112 -4.39 26.83 -9.06
CA LEU A 112 -3.08 26.98 -8.43
C LEU A 112 -1.98 26.35 -9.29
N CYS A 113 -2.22 25.14 -9.82
CA CYS A 113 -1.27 24.46 -10.69
C CYS A 113 -1.05 25.18 -12.02
N GLU A 114 -2.09 25.77 -12.62
CA GLU A 114 -1.96 26.53 -13.87
C GLU A 114 -1.15 27.82 -13.72
N LYS A 115 -1.27 28.49 -12.57
CA LYS A 115 -0.56 29.74 -12.27
C LYS A 115 0.85 29.49 -11.74
N GLY A 116 1.07 28.35 -11.09
CA GLY A 116 2.32 27.99 -10.45
C GLY A 116 3.34 27.31 -11.37
N SER A 117 4.54 27.10 -10.82
CA SER A 117 5.49 26.16 -11.40
C SER A 117 5.10 24.72 -11.04
N MET A 118 5.59 23.74 -11.79
CA MET A 118 5.42 22.32 -11.42
C MET A 118 5.92 21.99 -9.99
N TRP A 119 6.91 22.73 -9.49
CA TRP A 119 7.42 22.59 -8.12
C TRP A 119 6.44 23.13 -7.08
N ALA A 120 5.83 24.29 -7.31
CA ALA A 120 4.77 24.80 -6.44
C ALA A 120 3.56 23.85 -6.46
N GLY A 121 3.28 23.24 -7.61
CA GLY A 121 2.22 22.25 -7.74
C GLY A 121 2.42 20.98 -6.91
N THR A 122 3.65 20.61 -6.51
CA THR A 122 3.84 19.46 -5.61
C THR A 122 3.20 19.68 -4.25
N GLU A 123 3.21 20.91 -3.75
CA GLU A 123 2.55 21.27 -2.48
C GLU A 123 1.03 21.21 -2.59
N VAL A 124 0.48 21.67 -3.73
CA VAL A 124 -0.96 21.57 -4.02
C VAL A 124 -1.41 20.11 -4.01
N PHE A 125 -0.69 19.25 -4.73
CA PHE A 125 -1.01 17.82 -4.78
C PHE A 125 -0.75 17.11 -3.45
N ALA A 126 0.30 17.48 -2.72
CA ALA A 126 0.55 16.95 -1.38
C ALA A 126 -0.62 17.28 -0.45
N SER A 127 -1.08 18.53 -0.44
CA SER A 127 -2.25 18.95 0.33
C SER A 127 -3.51 18.18 -0.06
N ARG A 128 -3.83 18.08 -1.36
CA ARG A 128 -4.99 17.30 -1.84
C ARG A 128 -4.92 15.84 -1.44
N LEU A 129 -3.77 15.20 -1.62
CA LEU A 129 -3.54 13.80 -1.21
C LEU A 129 -3.77 13.63 0.30
N ARG A 130 -3.28 14.55 1.13
CA ARG A 130 -3.52 14.53 2.58
C ARG A 130 -5.00 14.69 2.94
N LYS A 131 -5.72 15.61 2.28
CA LYS A 131 -7.17 15.77 2.47
C LYS A 131 -7.94 14.50 2.11
N LEU A 132 -7.45 13.73 1.14
CA LEU A 132 -8.04 12.44 0.75
C LEU A 132 -7.71 11.28 1.70
N GLY A 133 -6.78 11.45 2.64
CA GLY A 133 -6.31 10.37 3.52
C GLY A 133 -5.06 9.65 3.01
N VAL A 134 -4.40 10.14 1.95
CA VAL A 134 -3.14 9.57 1.45
C VAL A 134 -1.98 10.09 2.30
N VAL A 135 -1.30 9.16 2.99
CA VAL A 135 -0.13 9.47 3.84
C VAL A 135 1.18 8.93 3.27
N SER A 136 1.12 7.96 2.36
CA SER A 136 2.24 7.41 1.63
C SER A 136 1.78 7.07 0.20
N MET A 137 2.69 7.01 -0.77
CA MET A 137 2.31 6.81 -2.17
C MET A 137 3.07 5.67 -2.81
N LYS A 138 2.35 4.82 -3.55
CA LYS A 138 2.98 3.89 -4.48
C LYS A 138 3.53 4.62 -5.69
N GLU A 139 4.43 3.94 -6.40
CA GLU A 139 5.05 4.48 -7.60
C GLU A 139 4.05 4.91 -8.68
N CYS A 140 2.97 4.15 -8.89
CA CYS A 140 1.93 4.53 -9.85
C CYS A 140 1.22 5.84 -9.46
N THR A 141 1.04 6.07 -8.16
CA THR A 141 0.49 7.32 -7.63
C THR A 141 1.46 8.48 -7.79
N LYS A 142 2.74 8.26 -7.46
CA LYS A 142 3.81 9.22 -7.75
C LYS A 142 3.82 9.59 -9.24
N LYS A 143 3.67 8.59 -10.11
CA LYS A 143 3.68 8.76 -11.56
C LYS A 143 2.53 9.62 -12.08
N ILE A 144 1.29 9.40 -11.64
CA ILE A 144 0.16 10.25 -12.06
C ILE A 144 0.29 11.68 -11.54
N CYS A 145 0.79 11.88 -10.30
CA CYS A 145 1.06 13.22 -9.77
C CYS A 145 2.05 13.97 -10.65
N VAL A 146 3.20 13.35 -10.92
CA VAL A 146 4.27 13.93 -11.74
C VAL A 146 3.77 14.22 -13.17
N ALA A 147 3.03 13.30 -13.78
CA ALA A 147 2.52 13.49 -15.14
C ALA A 147 1.55 14.67 -15.24
N LEU A 148 0.68 14.86 -14.24
CA LEU A 148 -0.21 16.02 -14.18
C LEU A 148 0.55 17.34 -14.00
N LEU A 149 1.57 17.37 -13.14
CA LEU A 149 2.41 18.55 -12.95
C LEU A 149 3.18 18.92 -14.23
N VAL A 150 3.74 17.92 -14.90
CA VAL A 150 4.38 18.10 -16.21
C VAL A 150 3.37 18.56 -17.26
N HIS A 151 2.13 18.07 -17.21
CA HIS A 151 1.07 18.56 -18.10
C HIS A 151 0.83 20.07 -17.92
N PHE A 152 0.65 20.55 -16.70
CA PHE A 152 0.49 21.98 -16.44
C PHE A 152 1.71 22.81 -16.89
N GLU A 153 2.93 22.30 -16.66
CA GLU A 153 4.16 22.94 -17.11
C GLU A 153 4.21 23.06 -18.64
N VAL A 154 3.85 22.00 -19.35
CA VAL A 154 3.81 21.96 -20.82
C VAL A 154 2.75 22.90 -21.37
N GLU A 155 1.55 22.96 -20.78
CA GLU A 155 0.52 23.90 -21.22
C GLU A 155 0.96 25.36 -21.01
N ARG A 156 1.72 25.63 -19.94
CA ARG A 156 2.22 26.98 -19.63
C ARG A 156 3.42 27.40 -20.50
N THR A 157 4.31 26.47 -20.84
CA THR A 157 5.61 26.78 -21.48
C THR A 157 5.74 26.26 -22.90
N ASN A 158 4.80 25.45 -23.38
CA ASN A 158 4.89 24.67 -24.62
C ASN A 158 6.15 23.79 -24.73
N THR A 159 6.81 23.48 -23.61
CA THR A 159 8.07 22.74 -23.58
C THR A 159 7.97 21.56 -22.62
N ILE A 160 8.41 20.38 -23.05
CA ILE A 160 8.49 19.19 -22.19
C ILE A 160 9.77 19.29 -21.34
N PRO A 161 9.68 19.24 -20.00
CA PRO A 161 10.86 19.27 -19.15
C PRO A 161 11.78 18.07 -19.40
N PRO A 162 13.12 18.24 -19.28
CA PRO A 162 14.07 17.14 -19.42
C PRO A 162 13.81 16.01 -18.41
N GLY A 163 14.13 14.77 -18.78
CA GLY A 163 13.86 13.59 -17.95
C GLY A 163 14.50 13.64 -16.55
N ASP A 164 15.69 14.22 -16.43
CA ASP A 164 16.35 14.46 -15.13
C ASP A 164 15.55 15.42 -14.25
N THR A 165 15.00 16.49 -14.84
CA THR A 165 14.15 17.45 -14.15
C THR A 165 12.85 16.78 -13.68
N VAL A 166 12.24 15.95 -14.53
CA VAL A 166 11.03 15.20 -14.16
C VAL A 166 11.31 14.17 -13.07
N TYR A 167 12.45 13.51 -13.09
CA TYR A 167 12.86 12.59 -12.02
C TYR A 167 13.09 13.32 -10.69
N ALA A 168 13.75 14.48 -10.73
CA ALA A 168 13.90 15.34 -9.56
C ALA A 168 12.54 15.82 -9.01
N LEU A 169 11.59 16.15 -9.91
CA LEU A 169 10.21 16.46 -9.54
C LEU A 169 9.52 15.29 -8.85
N ALA A 170 9.75 14.05 -9.31
CA ALA A 170 9.19 12.86 -8.68
C ALA A 170 9.69 12.67 -7.24
N GLU A 171 10.98 12.90 -7.00
CA GLU A 171 11.54 12.84 -5.64
C GLU A 171 11.04 14.00 -4.78
N HIS A 172 10.92 15.21 -5.36
CA HIS A 172 10.35 16.36 -4.67
C HIS A 172 8.88 16.13 -4.27
N MET A 173 8.07 15.55 -5.14
CA MET A 173 6.68 15.19 -4.85
C MET A 173 6.56 14.23 -3.65
N LEU A 174 7.47 13.26 -3.54
CA LEU A 174 7.50 12.36 -2.40
C LEU A 174 7.86 13.11 -1.09
N GLN A 175 8.81 14.05 -1.15
CA GLN A 175 9.18 14.87 0.00
C GLN A 175 8.05 15.84 0.39
N ALA A 176 7.40 16.48 -0.58
CA ALA A 176 6.25 17.36 -0.36
C ALA A 176 5.12 16.64 0.38
N LEU A 177 4.79 15.40 0.00
CA LEU A 177 3.78 14.62 0.72
C LEU A 177 4.20 14.32 2.18
N LYS A 178 5.47 13.96 2.40
CA LYS A 178 5.99 13.67 3.74
C LYS A 178 6.03 14.89 4.64
N MET A 179 6.36 16.05 4.08
CA MET A 179 6.56 17.31 4.82
C MET A 179 5.30 18.18 4.87
N SER A 180 4.25 17.85 4.12
CA SER A 180 3.02 18.63 4.07
C SER A 180 2.42 18.84 5.46
N SER A 181 2.20 20.10 5.82
CA SER A 181 1.50 20.52 7.04
C SER A 181 -0.01 20.28 7.01
N THR A 182 -0.56 19.87 5.86
CA THR A 182 -2.00 19.56 5.72
C THR A 182 -2.37 18.37 6.59
N THR A 183 -3.24 18.61 7.57
CA THR A 183 -3.84 17.59 8.42
C THR A 183 -4.78 16.69 7.62
N VAL A 184 -4.72 15.38 7.87
CA VAL A 184 -5.68 14.44 7.31
C VAL A 184 -7.01 14.58 8.08
N PRO A 185 -8.14 14.88 7.42
CA PRO A 185 -9.44 14.92 8.07
C PRO A 185 -9.78 13.58 8.76
N ALA A 186 -10.39 13.62 9.94
CA ALA A 186 -10.64 12.40 10.74
C ALA A 186 -11.44 11.32 10.01
N ASP A 187 -12.41 11.72 9.19
CA ASP A 187 -13.25 10.82 8.41
C ASP A 187 -12.66 10.47 7.02
N ALA A 188 -11.57 11.11 6.59
CA ALA A 188 -10.86 10.80 5.36
C ALA A 188 -9.87 9.64 5.59
N LYS A 189 -10.41 8.41 5.60
CA LYS A 189 -9.65 7.21 5.97
C LYS A 189 -8.54 6.91 4.96
N SER A 190 -7.40 6.43 5.45
CA SER A 190 -6.33 5.97 4.56
C SER A 190 -6.73 4.67 3.85
N LEU A 191 -7.06 4.76 2.56
CA LEU A 191 -7.41 3.59 1.73
C LEU A 191 -6.17 2.98 1.07
N ARG A 192 -6.06 1.65 1.10
CA ARG A 192 -4.99 0.93 0.37
C ARG A 192 -5.03 1.21 -1.14
N ARG A 193 -6.24 1.30 -1.69
CA ARG A 193 -6.52 1.62 -3.08
C ARG A 193 -7.75 2.52 -3.15
N TYR A 194 -7.59 3.67 -3.78
CA TYR A 194 -8.67 4.61 -4.04
C TYR A 194 -9.46 4.18 -5.27
N PRO A 195 -10.79 4.43 -5.29
CA PRO A 195 -11.61 4.12 -6.45
C PRO A 195 -11.22 4.98 -7.68
N ALA A 196 -11.72 4.61 -8.85
CA ALA A 196 -11.43 5.38 -10.07
C ALA A 196 -12.11 6.76 -10.06
N SER A 197 -13.29 6.83 -9.43
CA SER A 197 -14.11 8.03 -9.30
C SER A 197 -14.24 8.42 -7.83
N PRO A 198 -14.08 9.72 -7.46
CA PRO A 198 -14.24 10.17 -6.08
C PRO A 198 -15.67 9.97 -5.56
N TRP A 199 -16.66 9.92 -6.44
CA TRP A 199 -18.07 9.68 -6.09
C TRP A 199 -18.34 8.25 -5.58
N GLN A 200 -17.35 7.35 -5.69
CA GLN A 200 -17.41 6.00 -5.14
C GLN A 200 -16.79 5.90 -3.73
N LEU A 201 -16.28 7.00 -3.18
CA LEU A 201 -15.91 7.08 -1.77
C LEU A 201 -17.17 6.99 -0.89
N ASP A 202 -17.02 6.50 0.34
CA ASP A 202 -18.11 6.60 1.29
C ASP A 202 -18.46 8.07 1.57
N ALA A 203 -19.74 8.34 1.87
CA ALA A 203 -20.23 9.71 1.97
C ALA A 203 -19.50 10.55 3.03
N LYS A 204 -19.06 9.92 4.14
CA LYS A 204 -18.32 10.61 5.20
C LYS A 204 -16.90 10.93 4.75
N HIS A 205 -16.20 9.98 4.13
CA HIS A 205 -14.89 10.20 3.53
C HIS A 205 -14.94 11.30 2.49
N PHE A 206 -15.92 11.26 1.57
CA PHE A 206 -16.08 12.27 0.53
C PHE A 206 -16.29 13.66 1.14
N ALA A 207 -17.27 13.82 2.04
CA ALA A 207 -17.56 15.09 2.68
C ALA A 207 -16.34 15.64 3.46
N ALA A 208 -15.61 14.78 4.17
CA ALA A 208 -14.41 15.17 4.91
C ALA A 208 -13.25 15.58 3.99
N SER A 209 -13.13 14.96 2.81
CA SER A 209 -12.04 15.23 1.87
C SER A 209 -12.21 16.53 1.09
N TYR A 210 -13.45 16.98 0.91
CA TYR A 210 -13.77 18.08 0.00
C TYR A 210 -14.43 19.29 0.70
N GLY A 211 -15.14 19.09 1.82
CA GLY A 211 -15.85 20.17 2.49
C GLY A 211 -16.89 20.81 1.57
N GLU A 212 -16.73 22.10 1.29
CA GLU A 212 -17.59 22.86 0.36
C GLU A 212 -17.11 22.76 -1.10
N GLU A 213 -15.87 22.33 -1.34
CA GLU A 213 -15.38 22.11 -2.71
C GLU A 213 -15.94 20.80 -3.28
N VAL A 214 -15.81 20.61 -4.59
CA VAL A 214 -16.07 19.33 -5.26
C VAL A 214 -14.99 19.04 -6.30
N PRO A 215 -14.68 17.76 -6.55
CA PRO A 215 -13.80 17.37 -7.64
C PRO A 215 -14.41 17.78 -8.98
N VAL A 216 -13.57 18.24 -9.90
CA VAL A 216 -14.01 18.71 -11.22
C VAL A 216 -13.64 17.68 -12.27
N SER A 217 -14.59 17.37 -13.17
CA SER A 217 -14.29 16.64 -14.38
C SER A 217 -13.63 17.58 -15.38
N ARG A 218 -12.34 17.35 -15.66
CA ARG A 218 -11.59 18.09 -16.67
C ARG A 218 -10.84 17.11 -17.56
N ASP A 219 -10.79 17.41 -18.85
CA ASP A 219 -9.98 16.66 -19.79
C ASP A 219 -8.51 17.11 -19.74
N PHE A 220 -7.61 16.15 -19.85
CA PHE A 220 -6.16 16.35 -19.88
C PHE A 220 -5.58 15.66 -21.13
N PRO A 221 -5.72 16.27 -22.32
CA PRO A 221 -5.52 15.57 -23.60
C PRO A 221 -4.13 14.94 -23.78
N ARG A 222 -3.09 15.54 -23.19
CA ARG A 222 -1.70 15.08 -23.29
C ARG A 222 -1.26 14.16 -22.15
N LEU A 223 -2.11 13.95 -21.14
CA LEU A 223 -1.73 13.25 -19.91
C LEU A 223 -1.29 11.82 -20.19
N ALA A 224 -2.03 11.08 -21.03
CA ALA A 224 -1.68 9.70 -21.37
C ALA A 224 -0.29 9.62 -22.03
N GLN A 225 0.00 10.52 -22.98
CA GLN A 225 1.30 10.58 -23.65
C GLN A 225 2.43 10.93 -22.67
N ILE A 226 2.22 11.91 -21.79
CA ILE A 226 3.18 12.32 -20.76
C ILE A 226 3.45 11.18 -19.77
N MET A 227 2.41 10.47 -19.33
CA MET A 227 2.55 9.33 -18.43
C MET A 227 3.39 8.21 -19.03
N VAL A 228 3.23 7.91 -20.32
CA VAL A 228 3.97 6.82 -20.96
C VAL A 228 5.42 7.24 -21.23
N ASN A 229 5.64 8.43 -21.79
CA ASN A 229 6.92 8.79 -22.41
C ASN A 229 7.74 9.83 -21.64
N HIS A 230 7.15 10.56 -20.69
CA HIS A 230 7.78 11.75 -20.09
C HIS A 230 7.61 11.82 -18.56
N SER A 231 7.41 10.68 -17.90
CA SER A 231 7.24 10.62 -16.43
C SER A 231 8.19 9.59 -15.77
N PRO A 232 9.52 9.75 -15.90
CA PRO A 232 10.48 8.88 -15.23
C PRO A 232 10.42 9.06 -13.71
N VAL A 233 9.94 8.03 -13.01
CA VAL A 233 9.83 8.01 -11.53
C VAL A 233 10.84 7.08 -10.85
N ARG A 234 11.68 6.41 -11.65
CA ARG A 234 12.78 5.53 -11.23
C ARG A 234 14.08 6.06 -11.82
N SER A 235 15.16 5.94 -11.05
CA SER A 235 16.52 6.21 -11.55
C SER A 235 16.93 5.25 -12.67
N SER A 236 16.39 4.04 -12.73
CA SER A 236 16.70 3.07 -13.80
C SER A 236 16.09 3.43 -15.18
N SER A 237 15.34 4.53 -15.30
CA SER A 237 14.78 4.96 -16.57
C SER A 237 15.88 5.36 -17.57
N SER A 238 15.67 5.04 -18.85
CA SER A 238 16.54 5.48 -19.96
C SER A 238 16.50 7.00 -20.19
N LEU A 239 15.47 7.67 -19.67
CA LEU A 239 15.29 9.12 -19.76
C LEU A 239 16.08 9.89 -18.69
N VAL A 240 16.71 9.19 -17.76
CA VAL A 240 17.49 9.78 -16.66
C VAL A 240 18.97 9.58 -16.97
N SER A 241 19.76 10.65 -16.87
CA SER A 241 21.20 10.63 -17.09
C SER A 241 21.93 9.88 -15.98
N GLU A 242 23.08 9.28 -16.29
CA GLU A 242 23.90 8.56 -15.30
C GLU A 242 24.28 9.43 -14.08
N GLY A 243 24.48 10.73 -14.27
CA GLY A 243 24.74 11.67 -13.17
C GLY A 243 23.58 11.74 -12.17
N ALA A 244 22.34 11.86 -12.67
CA ALA A 244 21.14 11.87 -11.84
C ALA A 244 20.87 10.51 -11.17
N LYS A 245 21.23 9.38 -11.82
CA LYS A 245 21.13 8.04 -11.23
C LYS A 245 22.01 7.86 -10.00
N ASN A 246 23.22 8.42 -10.05
CA ASN A 246 24.22 8.26 -9.00
C ASN A 246 23.96 9.16 -7.79
N ALA A 247 23.39 10.36 -7.98
CA ALA A 247 22.99 11.25 -6.89
C ALA A 247 21.99 10.59 -5.89
N GLY A 248 21.06 9.78 -6.40
CA GLY A 248 20.11 9.03 -5.56
C GLY A 248 20.73 7.89 -4.73
N LYS A 249 21.92 7.40 -5.11
CA LYS A 249 22.64 6.34 -4.38
C LYS A 249 23.47 6.89 -3.22
N VAL A 250 24.07 8.07 -3.39
CA VAL A 250 24.88 8.72 -2.35
C VAL A 250 24.05 9.05 -1.11
N GLY A 251 22.82 9.57 -1.29
CA GLY A 251 21.91 9.87 -0.17
C GLY A 251 21.47 8.64 0.65
N LYS A 252 21.40 7.46 0.02
CA LYS A 252 21.10 6.20 0.75
C LYS A 252 22.30 5.69 1.55
N GLN A 253 23.52 5.79 1.02
CA GLN A 253 24.74 5.39 1.74
C GLN A 253 25.06 6.29 2.93
N SER A 254 24.73 7.58 2.86
CA SER A 254 24.88 8.52 3.97
C SER A 254 23.89 8.27 5.12
N ALA A 255 22.67 7.83 4.81
CA ALA A 255 21.66 7.50 5.83
C ALA A 255 21.99 6.20 6.58
N ASP A 256 22.58 5.21 5.90
CA ASP A 256 22.96 3.92 6.48
C ASP A 256 24.17 4.05 7.44
N ARG A 257 25.14 4.92 7.11
CA ARG A 257 26.27 5.24 8.00
C ARG A 257 25.86 5.97 9.28
N GLY A 258 24.81 6.81 9.21
CA GLY A 258 24.29 7.53 10.37
C GLY A 258 23.65 6.62 11.43
N GLN A 259 23.01 5.52 11.00
CA GLN A 259 22.42 4.53 11.92
C GLN A 259 23.48 3.62 12.55
N GLN A 260 24.58 3.32 11.86
CA GLN A 260 25.66 2.51 12.41
C GLN A 260 26.49 3.22 13.50
N HIS A 261 26.58 4.56 13.49
CA HIS A 261 27.31 5.29 14.55
C HIS A 261 26.51 5.50 15.85
N GLN A 262 25.19 5.33 15.84
CA GLN A 262 24.37 5.42 17.06
C GLN A 262 24.31 4.11 17.86
N LEU A 263 24.64 2.97 17.26
CA LEU A 263 24.64 1.66 17.91
C LEU A 263 25.96 1.30 18.61
N VAL A 264 27.00 2.13 18.49
CA VAL A 264 28.32 1.91 19.11
C VAL A 264 28.55 2.81 20.34
N ALA A 265 27.55 3.62 20.71
CA ALA A 265 27.63 4.56 21.83
C ALA A 265 26.57 4.31 22.93
N GLN A 266 26.26 3.04 23.21
CA GLN A 266 25.55 2.62 24.42
C GLN A 266 26.31 1.49 25.11
#